data_AF-A0A7R9TCG5-F1
#
_entry.id   AF-A0A7R9TCG5-F1
#
_cell.length_a   1.000
_cell.length_b   1.000
_cell.length_c   1.000
_cell.angle_alpha   90.00
_cell.angle_beta   90.00
_cell.angle_gamma   90.00
#
_symmetry.space_group_name_H-M   'P 1'
#
loop_
_entity.id
_entity.type
_entity.pdbx_description
1 polymer ?
#
loop_
_entity_poly.entity_id
_entity_poly.type
_entity_poly.pdbx_seq_one_letter_code
_entity_poly.pdbx_strand_id
1 'polypeptide(L)'
;FFKAVAFGEITDNDDGTYAVSFRTTAAGSYTCSILIGDEEHVADSPYPVRILPARPFPKRCQISGEGHRVATTLETAFFYVEAFDRHGNAVQGNIGDHLPLNVTITSHDDEITEVDICDTGEGRYKMSFTPSKKGFYRVVVESSGVHIGQSPYSLQVRSNESPETAHVDDVDIDVV
;
A
#
# COMPACT_ATOMS: atom_id res chain seq x y z
N PHE A 1 -16.75 2.17 -16.21
CA PHE A 1 -16.57 1.14 -15.17
C PHE A 1 -17.43 -0.06 -15.54
N PHE A 2 -16.82 -1.16 -15.99
CA PHE A 2 -17.59 -2.36 -16.35
C PHE A 2 -18.05 -3.04 -15.05
N LYS A 3 -19.35 -2.95 -14.74
CA LYS A 3 -20.00 -3.90 -13.83
C LYS A 3 -19.87 -5.28 -14.49
N ALA A 4 -19.00 -6.13 -13.98
CA ALA A 4 -18.91 -7.51 -14.47
C ALA A 4 -20.19 -8.25 -14.04
N VAL A 5 -21.13 -8.41 -14.97
CA VAL A 5 -22.10 -9.50 -14.89
C VAL A 5 -21.33 -10.75 -15.26
N ALA A 6 -20.94 -11.55 -14.27
CA ALA A 6 -20.45 -12.90 -14.53
C ALA A 6 -21.69 -13.79 -14.71
N PHE A 7 -21.95 -14.25 -15.93
CA PHE A 7 -22.88 -15.36 -16.12
C PHE A 7 -22.23 -16.60 -15.48
N GLY A 8 -22.88 -17.16 -14.47
CA GLY A 8 -22.43 -18.39 -13.84
C GLY A 8 -22.71 -19.60 -14.73
N GLU A 9 -21.88 -20.63 -14.62
CA GLU A 9 -22.17 -21.94 -15.17
C GLU A 9 -23.07 -22.69 -14.19
N ILE A 10 -24.18 -23.23 -14.71
CA ILE A 10 -25.10 -24.08 -13.96
C ILE A 10 -24.89 -25.52 -14.42
N THR A 11 -24.66 -26.42 -13.47
CA THR A 11 -24.57 -27.87 -13.71
C THR A 11 -25.73 -28.54 -12.99
N ASP A 12 -26.55 -29.28 -13.74
CA ASP A 12 -27.53 -30.19 -13.16
C ASP A 12 -26.80 -31.45 -12.66
N ASN A 13 -27.07 -31.85 -11.42
CA ASN A 13 -26.47 -33.04 -10.82
C ASN A 13 -27.33 -34.30 -11.05
N ASP A 14 -28.43 -34.21 -11.79
CA ASP A 14 -29.38 -35.28 -12.09
C ASP A 14 -30.02 -35.93 -10.83
N ASP A 15 -29.96 -35.23 -9.69
CA ASP A 15 -30.50 -35.68 -8.40
C ASP A 15 -31.49 -34.68 -7.78
N GLY A 16 -31.88 -33.66 -8.56
CA GLY A 16 -32.73 -32.55 -8.10
C GLY A 16 -31.94 -31.38 -7.48
N THR A 17 -30.61 -31.42 -7.47
CA THR A 17 -29.75 -30.30 -7.06
C THR A 17 -29.00 -29.71 -8.26
N TYR A 18 -28.66 -28.42 -8.16
CA TYR A 18 -27.92 -27.70 -9.19
C TYR A 18 -26.68 -27.05 -8.57
N ALA A 19 -25.53 -27.20 -9.23
CA ALA A 19 -24.31 -26.50 -8.87
C ALA A 19 -24.17 -25.22 -9.70
N VAL A 20 -23.97 -24.09 -9.04
CA VAL A 20 -23.70 -22.79 -9.70
C VAL A 20 -22.26 -22.41 -9.44
N SER A 21 -21.50 -22.12 -10.49
CA SER A 21 -20.13 -21.64 -10.38
C SER A 21 -19.93 -20.36 -11.18
N PHE A 22 -19.13 -19.43 -10.66
CA PHE A 22 -18.73 -18.23 -11.40
C PHE A 22 -17.29 -17.85 -11.04
N ARG A 23 -16.65 -17.08 -11.91
CA ARG A 23 -15.30 -16.56 -11.69
C ARG A 23 -15.31 -15.05 -11.83
N THR A 24 -14.67 -14.37 -10.89
CA THR A 24 -14.43 -12.93 -10.97
C THR A 24 -13.01 -12.63 -10.50
N THR A 25 -12.42 -11.57 -11.06
CA THR A 25 -11.13 -11.02 -10.63
C THR A 25 -11.30 -9.75 -9.81
N ALA A 26 -12.52 -9.24 -9.66
CA ALA A 26 -12.80 -8.01 -8.95
C ALA A 26 -13.40 -8.33 -7.58
N ALA A 27 -12.74 -7.89 -6.53
CA ALA A 27 -13.28 -7.93 -5.18
C ALA A 27 -14.46 -6.95 -5.07
N GLY A 28 -15.42 -7.26 -4.20
CA GLY A 28 -16.58 -6.41 -3.99
C GLY A 28 -17.81 -7.17 -3.50
N SER A 29 -18.89 -6.42 -3.34
CA SER A 29 -20.21 -6.95 -3.03
C SER A 29 -20.99 -7.17 -4.31
N TYR A 30 -21.52 -8.39 -4.46
CA TYR A 30 -22.30 -8.85 -5.60
C TYR A 30 -23.64 -9.40 -5.11
N THR A 31 -24.56 -9.58 -6.05
CA THR A 31 -25.83 -10.27 -5.84
C THR A 31 -25.92 -11.43 -6.81
N CYS A 32 -26.12 -12.64 -6.31
CA CYS A 32 -26.38 -13.81 -7.12
C CYS A 32 -27.90 -14.02 -7.22
N SER A 33 -28.44 -13.82 -8.42
CA SER A 33 -29.85 -14.08 -8.71
C SER A 33 -30.00 -15.46 -9.32
N ILE A 34 -30.86 -16.29 -8.74
CA ILE A 34 -31.22 -17.59 -9.30
C ILE A 34 -32.70 -17.51 -9.67
N LEU A 35 -33.01 -17.79 -10.93
CA LEU A 35 -34.36 -17.70 -11.49
C LEU A 35 -34.81 -19.04 -12.08
N ILE A 36 -36.10 -19.33 -11.98
CA ILE A 36 -36.78 -20.39 -12.71
C ILE A 36 -37.39 -19.77 -13.96
N GLY A 37 -37.07 -20.35 -15.13
CA GLY A 37 -37.61 -19.89 -16.42
C GLY A 37 -37.29 -18.44 -16.76
N ASP A 38 -36.17 -17.90 -16.24
CA ASP A 38 -35.71 -16.52 -16.41
C ASP A 38 -36.65 -15.42 -15.84
N GLU A 39 -37.72 -15.79 -15.14
CA GLU A 39 -38.75 -14.84 -14.66
C GLU A 39 -38.92 -14.84 -13.14
N GLU A 40 -38.93 -16.01 -12.49
CA GLU A 40 -39.29 -16.14 -11.07
C GLU A 40 -38.07 -16.44 -10.19
N HIS A 41 -37.84 -15.65 -9.15
CA HIS A 41 -36.79 -15.95 -8.18
C HIS A 41 -37.10 -17.21 -7.36
N VAL A 42 -36.07 -18.04 -7.15
CA VAL A 42 -36.16 -19.08 -6.10
C VAL A 42 -36.23 -18.44 -4.72
N ALA A 43 -36.62 -19.22 -3.71
CA ALA A 43 -36.67 -18.77 -2.32
C ALA A 43 -35.34 -18.12 -1.88
N ASP A 44 -35.44 -16.97 -1.22
CA ASP A 44 -34.31 -16.18 -0.70
C ASP A 44 -33.34 -15.59 -1.75
N SER A 45 -33.59 -15.79 -3.05
CA SER A 45 -32.90 -15.05 -4.10
C SER A 45 -33.42 -13.60 -4.15
N PRO A 46 -32.54 -12.59 -4.37
CA PRO A 46 -31.11 -12.70 -4.65
C PRO A 46 -30.24 -12.87 -3.40
N TYR A 47 -29.20 -13.69 -3.53
CA TYR A 47 -28.24 -13.96 -2.45
C TYR A 47 -27.12 -12.91 -2.44
N PRO A 48 -26.81 -12.28 -1.29
CA PRO A 48 -25.66 -11.39 -1.17
C PRO A 48 -24.37 -12.21 -1.17
N VAL A 49 -23.41 -11.81 -2.02
CA VAL A 49 -22.10 -12.47 -2.12
C VAL A 49 -21.01 -11.43 -1.96
N ARG A 50 -20.11 -11.61 -0.99
CA ARG A 50 -18.93 -10.76 -0.82
C ARG A 50 -17.69 -11.49 -1.31
N ILE A 51 -17.07 -10.97 -2.35
CA ILE A 51 -15.79 -11.45 -2.86
C ILE A 51 -14.68 -10.61 -2.22
N LEU A 52 -13.82 -11.26 -1.47
CA LEU A 52 -12.66 -10.61 -0.86
C LEU A 52 -11.50 -10.52 -1.87
N PRO A 53 -10.62 -9.51 -1.73
CA PRO A 53 -9.36 -9.46 -2.47
C PRO A 53 -8.55 -10.74 -2.21
N ALA A 54 -7.78 -11.16 -3.22
CA ALA A 54 -6.85 -12.27 -3.05
C ALA A 54 -5.64 -11.83 -2.20
N ARG A 55 -4.68 -12.75 -2.01
CA ARG A 55 -3.45 -12.45 -1.25
C ARG A 55 -2.72 -11.24 -1.85
N PRO A 56 -2.11 -10.38 -1.00
CA PRO A 56 -1.22 -9.31 -1.46
C PRO A 56 -0.22 -9.79 -2.48
N PHE A 57 0.01 -8.99 -3.51
CA PHE A 57 1.03 -9.25 -4.52
C PHE A 57 2.07 -8.13 -4.48
N PRO A 58 3.33 -8.40 -4.07
CA PRO A 58 4.34 -7.35 -3.83
C PRO A 58 4.45 -6.33 -4.97
N LYS A 59 4.51 -6.80 -6.22
CA LYS A 59 4.65 -5.93 -7.40
C LYS A 59 3.45 -5.02 -7.70
N ARG A 60 2.30 -5.25 -7.06
CA ARG A 60 1.09 -4.42 -7.17
C ARG A 60 0.94 -3.43 -6.01
N CYS A 61 1.74 -3.57 -4.95
CA CYS A 61 1.72 -2.62 -3.85
C CYS A 61 2.10 -1.22 -4.33
N GLN A 62 1.54 -0.20 -3.68
CA GLN A 62 1.73 1.21 -4.05
C GLN A 62 2.27 2.01 -2.87
N ILE A 63 3.13 2.97 -3.17
CA ILE A 63 3.75 3.85 -2.17
C ILE A 63 3.09 5.22 -2.22
N SER A 64 2.76 5.78 -1.07
CA SER A 64 2.15 7.13 -0.94
C SER A 64 2.66 7.89 0.29
N GLY A 65 2.39 9.20 0.34
CA GLY A 65 2.85 10.11 1.42
C GLY A 65 4.25 10.70 1.16
N GLU A 66 4.52 11.94 1.54
CA GLU A 66 5.72 12.66 1.07
C GLU A 66 7.06 12.07 1.53
N GLY A 67 7.08 11.37 2.67
CA GLY A 67 8.29 10.80 3.26
C GLY A 67 8.97 9.72 2.42
N HIS A 68 8.36 9.23 1.33
CA HIS A 68 9.04 8.34 0.37
C HIS A 68 9.94 9.10 -0.61
N ARG A 69 9.80 10.43 -0.75
CA ARG A 69 10.58 11.24 -1.70
C ARG A 69 11.47 12.26 -1.03
N VAL A 70 10.97 12.90 0.03
CA VAL A 70 11.68 13.97 0.73
C VAL A 70 11.56 13.77 2.23
N ALA A 71 12.66 13.97 2.93
CA ALA A 71 12.72 14.02 4.38
C ALA A 71 13.68 15.14 4.84
N THR A 72 13.62 15.48 6.11
CA THR A 72 14.46 16.50 6.74
C THR A 72 15.26 15.85 7.86
N THR A 73 16.54 16.20 8.00
CA THR A 73 17.39 15.65 9.06
C THR A 73 16.78 15.93 10.44
N LEU A 74 16.85 14.96 11.35
CA LEU A 74 16.36 15.04 12.73
C LEU A 74 14.84 15.19 12.87
N GLU A 75 14.08 15.11 11.77
CA GLU A 75 12.62 15.09 11.77
C GLU A 75 12.10 13.71 11.37
N THR A 76 11.09 13.21 12.08
CA THR A 76 10.45 11.94 11.71
C THR A 76 9.65 12.11 10.42
N ALA A 77 10.09 11.43 9.37
CA ALA A 77 9.36 11.29 8.12
C ALA A 77 8.56 9.98 8.11
N PHE A 78 7.47 9.95 7.36
CA PHE A 78 6.71 8.73 7.14
C PHE A 78 6.12 8.62 5.74
N PHE A 79 5.87 7.39 5.32
CA PHE A 79 5.14 7.07 4.09
C PHE A 79 4.31 5.80 4.29
N TYR A 80 3.45 5.49 3.32
CA TYR A 80 2.59 4.32 3.36
C TYR A 80 2.91 3.37 2.22
N VAL A 81 2.75 2.07 2.50
CA VAL A 81 2.74 1.00 1.50
C VAL A 81 1.37 0.33 1.53
N GLU A 82 0.57 0.55 0.50
CA GLU A 82 -0.76 -0.04 0.35
C GLU A 82 -0.68 -1.34 -0.45
N ALA A 83 -1.30 -2.40 0.06
CA ALA A 83 -1.27 -3.72 -0.52
C ALA A 83 -2.42 -3.94 -1.51
N PHE A 84 -2.09 -4.45 -2.68
CA PHE A 84 -3.06 -4.86 -3.68
C PHE A 84 -2.79 -6.30 -4.10
N ASP A 85 -3.83 -7.04 -4.46
CA ASP A 85 -3.69 -8.35 -5.06
C ASP A 85 -3.21 -8.26 -6.53
N ARG A 86 -2.97 -9.43 -7.16
CA ARG A 86 -2.51 -9.50 -8.57
C ARG A 86 -3.44 -8.81 -9.58
N HIS A 87 -4.72 -8.70 -9.25
CA HIS A 87 -5.78 -8.11 -10.07
C HIS A 87 -6.02 -6.63 -9.77
N GLY A 88 -5.33 -6.06 -8.78
CA GLY A 88 -5.46 -4.66 -8.41
C GLY A 88 -6.58 -4.37 -7.42
N ASN A 89 -7.07 -5.39 -6.70
CA ASN A 89 -8.00 -5.16 -5.59
C ASN A 89 -7.21 -4.76 -4.34
N ALA A 90 -7.63 -3.69 -3.67
CA ALA A 90 -7.04 -3.28 -2.40
C ALA A 90 -7.31 -4.36 -1.35
N VAL A 91 -6.25 -4.81 -0.67
CA VAL A 91 -6.35 -5.77 0.43
C VAL A 91 -6.94 -5.06 1.67
N GLN A 92 -7.61 -5.80 2.55
CA GLN A 92 -8.22 -5.26 3.76
C GLN A 92 -7.71 -6.04 4.98
N GLY A 93 -7.72 -5.40 6.16
CA GLY A 93 -7.29 -6.03 7.40
C GLY A 93 -5.78 -6.02 7.61
N ASN A 94 -5.32 -6.83 8.56
CA ASN A 94 -3.89 -7.05 8.81
C ASN A 94 -3.27 -7.81 7.64
N ILE A 95 -2.09 -7.36 7.21
CA ILE A 95 -1.32 -7.92 6.11
C ILE A 95 0.07 -8.41 6.54
N GLY A 96 0.47 -8.20 7.80
CA GLY A 96 1.69 -8.72 8.43
C GLY A 96 2.10 -10.12 7.99
N ASP A 97 1.20 -11.08 8.18
CA ASP A 97 1.45 -12.50 7.93
C ASP A 97 1.50 -12.86 6.44
N HIS A 98 1.02 -11.99 5.56
CA HIS A 98 0.84 -12.27 4.13
C HIS A 98 1.72 -11.41 3.23
N LEU A 99 2.28 -10.33 3.78
CA LEU A 99 3.19 -9.41 3.11
C LEU A 99 4.22 -8.88 4.11
N PRO A 100 5.09 -9.73 4.70
CA PRO A 100 6.14 -9.26 5.58
C PRO A 100 7.09 -8.35 4.79
N LEU A 101 7.33 -7.13 5.28
CA LEU A 101 8.18 -6.15 4.60
C LEU A 101 9.55 -6.03 5.26
N ASN A 102 10.58 -5.94 4.42
CA ASN A 102 11.91 -5.48 4.79
C ASN A 102 12.20 -4.16 4.08
N VAL A 103 12.81 -3.22 4.79
CA VAL A 103 13.16 -1.90 4.27
C VAL A 103 14.65 -1.63 4.51
N THR A 104 15.34 -1.16 3.47
CA THR A 104 16.74 -0.73 3.54
C THR A 104 16.83 0.68 2.96
N ILE A 105 17.41 1.62 3.72
CA ILE A 105 17.59 3.01 3.29
C ILE A 105 19.07 3.37 3.44
N THR A 106 19.78 3.41 2.31
CA THR A 106 21.25 3.52 2.29
C THR A 106 21.73 4.59 1.31
N SER A 107 22.75 5.33 1.69
CA SER A 107 23.58 6.15 0.80
C SER A 107 24.98 5.54 0.69
N HIS A 108 25.93 6.22 0.04
CA HIS A 108 27.32 5.74 -0.04
C HIS A 108 28.02 5.71 1.32
N ASP A 109 27.70 6.66 2.21
CA ASP A 109 28.43 6.90 3.48
C ASP A 109 27.55 6.82 4.73
N ASP A 110 26.29 6.39 4.57
CA ASP A 110 25.30 6.40 5.65
C ASP A 110 24.17 5.40 5.41
N GLU A 111 23.61 4.86 6.49
CA GLU A 111 22.46 3.97 6.48
C GLU A 111 21.48 4.39 7.58
N ILE A 112 20.20 4.43 7.25
CA ILE A 112 19.13 4.63 8.24
C ILE A 112 18.64 3.25 8.67
N THR A 113 19.14 2.78 9.81
CA THR A 113 18.86 1.44 10.34
C THR A 113 17.57 1.37 11.14
N GLU A 114 17.09 2.50 11.67
CA GLU A 114 15.88 2.59 12.49
C GLU A 114 14.68 2.99 11.63
N VAL A 115 14.03 1.97 11.04
CA VAL A 115 12.76 2.12 10.32
C VAL A 115 11.67 1.37 11.08
N ASP A 116 10.67 2.11 11.56
CA ASP A 116 9.48 1.53 12.17
C ASP A 116 8.48 1.11 11.09
N ILE A 117 8.05 -0.15 11.15
CA ILE A 117 7.11 -0.79 10.22
C ILE A 117 5.86 -1.17 10.98
N CYS A 118 4.79 -0.41 10.78
CA CYS A 118 3.53 -0.58 11.50
C CYS A 118 2.41 -1.00 10.54
N ASP A 119 1.86 -2.20 10.71
CA ASP A 119 0.63 -2.62 10.02
C ASP A 119 -0.55 -1.84 10.60
N THR A 120 -1.28 -1.11 9.76
CA THR A 120 -2.40 -0.29 10.25
C THR A 120 -3.69 -1.10 10.42
N GLY A 121 -3.72 -2.37 9.98
CA GLY A 121 -4.92 -3.20 9.97
C GLY A 121 -5.92 -2.80 8.87
N GLU A 122 -5.52 -1.95 7.94
CA GLU A 122 -6.36 -1.42 6.85
C GLU A 122 -5.77 -1.78 5.48
N GLY A 123 -5.07 -2.91 5.38
CA GLY A 123 -4.44 -3.33 4.11
C GLY A 123 -3.22 -2.50 3.71
N ARG A 124 -2.62 -1.78 4.66
CA ARG A 124 -1.44 -0.96 4.41
C ARG A 124 -0.51 -0.93 5.62
N TYR A 125 0.74 -0.62 5.35
CA TYR A 125 1.71 -0.30 6.37
C TYR A 125 1.99 1.20 6.44
N LYS A 126 2.27 1.71 7.64
CA LYS A 126 2.93 2.99 7.88
C LYS A 126 4.42 2.74 8.16
N MET A 127 5.28 3.40 7.39
CA MET A 127 6.74 3.37 7.53
C MET A 127 7.18 4.68 8.15
N SER A 128 7.93 4.66 9.25
CA SER A 128 8.46 5.88 9.88
C SER A 128 9.96 5.77 10.11
N PHE A 129 10.70 6.84 9.87
CA PHE A 129 12.15 6.90 10.07
C PHE A 129 12.61 8.34 10.34
N THR A 130 13.78 8.51 10.96
CA THR A 130 14.36 9.83 11.23
C THR A 130 15.80 9.86 10.68
N PRO A 131 16.06 10.54 9.55
CA PRO A 131 17.41 10.61 8.99
C PRO A 131 18.30 11.54 9.82
N SER A 132 19.57 11.20 9.99
CA SER A 132 20.55 12.04 10.70
C SER A 132 21.45 12.86 9.78
N LYS A 133 21.63 12.43 8.52
CA LYS A 133 22.48 13.10 7.53
C LYS A 133 21.69 13.48 6.28
N LYS A 134 22.03 14.63 5.70
CA LYS A 134 21.48 15.06 4.41
C LYS A 134 22.13 14.27 3.27
N GLY A 135 21.38 14.05 2.19
CA GLY A 135 21.90 13.31 1.04
C GLY A 135 20.81 12.65 0.21
N PHE A 136 21.24 11.92 -0.82
CA PHE A 136 20.35 11.06 -1.60
C PHE A 136 20.52 9.61 -1.14
N TYR A 137 19.43 9.01 -0.70
CA TYR A 137 19.39 7.62 -0.25
C TYR A 137 18.68 6.75 -1.28
N ARG A 138 19.17 5.54 -1.47
CA ARG A 138 18.47 4.47 -2.16
C ARG A 138 17.60 3.74 -1.15
N VAL A 139 16.30 3.70 -1.43
CA VAL A 139 15.31 2.97 -0.64
C VAL A 139 14.94 1.69 -1.35
N VAL A 140 15.08 0.57 -0.65
CA VAL A 140 14.59 -0.74 -1.05
C VAL A 140 13.48 -1.14 -0.11
N VAL A 141 12.32 -1.43 -0.67
CA VAL A 141 11.23 -2.11 0.04
C VAL A 141 10.95 -3.42 -0.67
N GLU A 142 10.95 -4.52 0.07
CA GLU A 142 10.74 -5.87 -0.46
C GLU A 142 9.92 -6.75 0.49
N SER A 143 9.30 -7.78 -0.08
CA SER A 143 8.67 -8.85 0.69
C SER A 143 9.20 -10.19 0.21
N SER A 144 9.79 -10.97 1.11
CA SER A 144 10.36 -12.30 0.82
C SER A 144 11.31 -12.30 -0.40
N GLY A 145 12.18 -11.29 -0.50
CA GLY A 145 13.13 -11.12 -1.61
C GLY A 145 12.54 -10.59 -2.92
N VAL A 146 11.26 -10.19 -2.94
CA VAL A 146 10.61 -9.58 -4.10
C VAL A 146 10.37 -8.10 -3.84
N HIS A 147 10.97 -7.23 -4.66
CA HIS A 147 10.69 -5.79 -4.63
C HIS A 147 9.18 -5.52 -4.79
N ILE A 148 8.66 -4.62 -3.96
CA ILE A 148 7.32 -4.09 -4.17
C ILE A 148 7.25 -3.17 -5.39
N GLY A 149 6.04 -2.77 -5.80
CA GLY A 149 5.88 -1.74 -6.82
C GLY A 149 6.69 -0.47 -6.47
N GLN A 150 7.34 0.12 -7.48
CA GLN A 150 8.19 1.32 -7.38
C GLN A 150 9.52 1.16 -6.61
N SER A 151 9.79 0.01 -5.99
CA SER A 151 11.08 -0.31 -5.36
C SER A 151 12.07 -0.87 -6.39
N PRO A 152 13.35 -0.46 -6.39
CA PRO A 152 13.95 0.58 -5.53
C PRO A 152 13.64 2.01 -6.02
N TYR A 153 13.71 2.99 -5.13
CA TYR A 153 13.56 4.42 -5.46
C TYR A 153 14.55 5.31 -4.68
N SER A 154 14.62 6.59 -5.03
CA SER A 154 15.49 7.58 -4.40
C SER A 154 14.73 8.49 -3.43
N LEU A 155 15.31 8.73 -2.26
CA LEU A 155 14.85 9.64 -1.21
C LEU A 155 15.85 10.80 -1.08
N GLN A 156 15.36 12.04 -1.10
CA GLN A 156 16.16 13.24 -0.84
C GLN A 156 16.01 13.66 0.63
N VAL A 157 17.10 13.64 1.39
CA VAL A 157 17.15 14.20 2.75
C VAL A 157 17.78 15.58 2.73
N ARG A 158 17.08 16.58 3.29
CA ARG A 158 17.52 17.99 3.40
C ARG A 158 17.97 18.33 4.81
N SER A 159 18.84 19.33 4.97
CA SER A 159 19.21 19.86 6.28
C SER A 159 18.00 20.47 7.01
N ASN A 160 17.94 20.30 8.32
CA ASN A 160 17.13 21.12 9.22
C ASN A 160 17.93 22.35 9.66
N GLU A 161 18.26 23.23 8.71
CA GLU A 161 18.91 24.50 9.02
C GLU A 161 17.81 25.54 9.22
N SER A 162 17.52 25.88 10.48
CA SER A 162 16.90 27.16 10.82
C SER A 162 17.82 28.28 10.32
N PRO A 163 17.33 29.38 9.72
CA PRO A 163 18.19 30.50 9.38
C PRO A 163 18.82 31.03 10.68
N GLU A 164 20.11 30.79 10.87
CA GLU A 164 20.86 31.41 11.96
C GLU A 164 20.69 32.93 11.84
N THR A 165 20.18 33.55 12.91
CA THR A 165 20.11 35.00 13.05
C THR A 165 21.50 35.56 12.79
N ALA A 166 21.68 36.34 11.73
CA ALA A 166 22.94 37.03 11.47
C ALA A 166 23.25 37.92 12.68
N HIS A 167 24.23 37.53 13.49
CA HIS A 167 24.87 38.45 14.42
C HIS A 167 25.60 39.50 13.55
N VAL A 168 25.02 40.69 13.49
CA VAL A 168 25.70 41.87 12.98
C VAL A 168 26.63 42.30 14.11
N ASP A 169 27.91 41.96 13.99
CA ASP A 169 28.94 42.62 14.79
C ASP A 169 28.95 44.09 14.36
N ASP A 170 28.36 44.96 15.18
CA ASP A 170 28.46 46.41 15.03
C ASP A 170 29.94 46.78 15.10
N VAL A 171 30.47 47.29 13.98
CA VAL A 171 31.82 47.85 13.91
C VAL A 171 31.76 49.22 14.58
N ASP A 172 32.33 49.33 15.78
CA ASP A 172 32.63 50.62 16.42
C ASP A 172 33.54 51.44 15.49
N ILE A 173 32.99 52.51 14.91
CA ILE A 173 33.77 53.54 14.23
C ILE A 173 34.10 54.62 15.27
N ASP A 174 35.30 54.53 15.84
CA ASP A 174 35.92 55.66 16.53
C ASP A 174 36.28 56.74 15.50
N VAL A 175 35.63 57.90 15.61
CA VAL A 175 36.00 59.10 14.84
C VAL A 175 36.88 59.99 15.73
N VAL A 176 38.12 60.21 15.27
CA VAL A 176 39.11 61.15 15.85
C VAL A 176 38.83 62.58 15.38
#